data_AF-A0A7C1BXN2-F1
#
_entry.id   AF-A0A7C1BXN2-F1
#
_cell.length_a   1.000
_cell.length_b   1.000
_cell.length_c   1.000
_cell.angle_alpha   90.00
_cell.angle_beta   90.00
_cell.angle_gamma   90.00
#
_symmetry.space_group_name_H-M   'P 1'
#
loop_
_entity.id
_entity.type
_entity.pdbx_description
1 polymer ?
#
loop_
_entity_poly.entity_id
_entity_poly.type
_entity_poly.pdbx_seq_one_letter_code
_entity_poly.pdbx_strand_id
1 'polypeptide(L)'
;MLIPFLIDGPLILLISFLLVAIYLIFVSSGKEHYLLAELNGFALLTLSAPIVYFVITGDVSWKLYAAVLTFFSAGILKVRIRLKKTVPYRILMVLYCAAAPFFFYCVNIPVILLLPLSENIISVILMREERLRTTGNIELIKGAVFLILAGFFWQ
;
A
#
# COMPACT_ATOMS: atom_id res chain seq x y z
N MET A 1 20.39 1.32 -19.11
CA MET A 1 19.64 2.07 -18.08
C MET A 1 18.46 2.87 -18.64
N LEU A 2 18.52 3.47 -19.84
CA LEU A 2 17.36 4.13 -20.49
C LEU A 2 16.39 3.17 -21.21
N ILE A 3 16.88 2.02 -21.68
CA ILE A 3 16.11 1.06 -22.49
C ILE A 3 14.96 0.39 -21.70
N PRO A 4 15.15 -0.08 -20.45
CA PRO A 4 14.03 -0.62 -19.65
C PRO A 4 12.98 0.47 -19.34
N PHE A 5 13.43 1.71 -19.09
CA PHE A 5 12.53 2.84 -18.88
C PHE A 5 11.67 3.12 -20.11
N LEU A 6 12.26 3.13 -21.31
CA LEU A 6 11.52 3.41 -22.55
C LEU A 6 10.48 2.33 -22.90
N ILE A 7 10.65 1.12 -22.39
CA ILE A 7 9.75 -0.02 -22.67
C ILE A 7 8.62 -0.10 -21.63
N ASP A 8 8.96 -0.13 -20.33
CA ASP A 8 7.97 -0.35 -19.25
C ASP A 8 7.60 0.93 -18.48
N GLY A 9 8.49 1.92 -18.47
CA GLY A 9 8.33 3.19 -17.76
C GLY A 9 7.11 4.01 -18.19
N PRO A 10 6.82 4.23 -19.49
CA PRO A 10 5.69 5.02 -19.94
C PRO A 10 4.35 4.48 -19.44
N LEU A 11 4.20 3.15 -19.39
CA LEU A 11 2.97 2.51 -18.95
C LEU A 11 2.76 2.71 -17.44
N ILE A 12 3.81 2.54 -16.63
CA ILE A 12 3.77 2.80 -15.18
C ILE A 12 3.47 4.28 -14.91
N LEU A 13 4.09 5.20 -15.66
CA LEU A 13 3.86 6.64 -15.55
C LEU A 13 2.43 7.01 -15.95
N LEU A 14 1.91 6.43 -17.02
CA LEU A 14 0.54 6.65 -17.49
C LEU A 14 -0.48 6.16 -16.47
N ILE A 15 -0.30 4.96 -15.91
CA ILE A 15 -1.17 4.42 -14.87
C ILE A 15 -1.14 5.31 -13.62
N SER A 16 0.05 5.75 -13.21
CA SER A 16 0.22 6.64 -12.06
C SER A 16 -0.45 7.99 -12.29
N PHE A 17 -0.28 8.58 -13.48
CA PHE A 17 -0.92 9.84 -13.87
C PHE A 17 -2.45 9.72 -13.86
N LEU A 18 -2.99 8.61 -14.36
CA LEU A 18 -4.43 8.35 -14.38
C LEU A 18 -4.98 8.19 -12.95
N LEU A 19 -4.27 7.50 -12.06
CA LEU A 19 -4.60 7.41 -10.65
C LEU A 19 -4.59 8.80 -9.98
N VAL A 20 -3.58 9.63 -10.24
CA VAL A 20 -3.51 11.01 -9.72
C VAL A 20 -4.69 11.84 -10.22
N ALA A 21 -4.99 11.78 -11.53
CA ALA A 21 -6.10 12.53 -12.12
C ALA A 21 -7.45 12.14 -11.50
N ILE A 22 -7.71 10.84 -11.34
CA ILE A 22 -8.94 10.35 -10.69
C ILE A 22 -9.00 10.84 -9.23
N TYR A 23 -7.88 10.83 -8.51
CA TYR A 23 -7.85 11.31 -7.13
C TYR A 23 -8.15 12.81 -7.04
N LEU A 24 -7.55 13.62 -7.90
CA LEU A 24 -7.81 15.06 -7.99
C LEU A 24 -9.27 15.36 -8.35
N ILE A 25 -9.92 14.56 -9.21
CA ILE A 25 -11.35 14.69 -9.52
C ILE A 25 -12.20 14.44 -8.27
N PHE A 26 -11.88 13.41 -7.48
CA PHE A 26 -12.61 13.14 -6.23
C PHE A 26 -12.40 14.24 -5.18
N VAL A 27 -11.17 14.73 -5.02
CA VAL A 27 -10.84 15.81 -4.08
C VAL A 27 -11.55 17.11 -4.48
N SER A 28 -11.43 17.53 -5.75
CA SER A 28 -12.07 18.76 -6.25
C SER A 28 -13.60 18.71 -6.20
N SER A 29 -14.20 17.51 -6.20
CA SER A 29 -15.64 17.30 -6.02
C SER A 29 -16.09 17.25 -4.55
N GLY A 30 -15.20 17.48 -3.57
CA GLY A 30 -15.50 17.34 -2.14
C GLY A 30 -15.78 15.89 -1.70
N LYS A 31 -15.40 14.91 -2.52
CA LYS A 31 -15.64 13.47 -2.32
C LYS A 31 -14.40 12.75 -1.78
N GLU A 32 -13.60 13.45 -0.98
CA GLU A 32 -12.34 12.94 -0.39
C GLU A 32 -12.54 11.67 0.44
N HIS A 33 -13.72 11.52 1.06
CA HIS A 33 -14.09 10.37 1.88
C HIS A 33 -14.87 9.30 1.11
N TYR A 34 -14.99 9.44 -0.21
CA TYR A 34 -15.60 8.42 -1.03
C TYR A 34 -14.66 7.23 -1.14
N LEU A 35 -15.22 6.02 -1.10
CA LEU A 35 -14.43 4.78 -1.09
C LEU A 35 -13.39 4.70 -2.21
N LEU A 36 -13.77 5.13 -3.42
CA LEU A 36 -12.88 5.12 -4.57
C LEU A 36 -11.76 6.15 -4.42
N ALA A 37 -12.00 7.28 -3.76
CA ALA A 37 -10.97 8.28 -3.47
C ALA A 37 -9.93 7.72 -2.47
N GLU A 38 -10.39 7.02 -1.43
CA GLU A 38 -9.50 6.37 -0.45
C GLU A 38 -8.68 5.23 -1.08
N LEU A 39 -9.31 4.35 -1.87
CA LEU A 39 -8.62 3.27 -2.58
C LEU A 39 -7.58 3.82 -3.55
N ASN A 40 -7.90 4.92 -4.23
CA ASN A 40 -7.01 5.54 -5.20
C ASN A 40 -5.85 6.29 -4.53
N GLY A 41 -6.11 7.04 -3.45
CA GLY A 41 -5.07 7.64 -2.63
C GLY A 41 -4.12 6.60 -2.04
N PHE A 42 -4.67 5.46 -1.61
CA PHE A 42 -3.85 4.34 -1.13
C PHE A 42 -2.98 3.72 -2.23
N ALA A 43 -3.54 3.50 -3.42
CA ALA A 43 -2.81 3.00 -4.58
C ALA A 43 -1.65 3.94 -4.97
N LEU A 44 -1.90 5.25 -4.96
CA LEU A 44 -0.89 6.27 -5.24
C LEU A 44 0.26 6.23 -4.22
N LEU A 45 -0.07 6.15 -2.92
CA LEU A 45 0.94 6.07 -1.87
C LEU A 45 1.79 4.81 -2.01
N THR A 46 1.19 3.66 -2.32
CA THR A 46 1.95 2.41 -2.46
C THR A 46 2.80 2.41 -3.74
N LEU A 47 2.25 2.84 -4.88
CA LEU A 47 2.98 2.90 -6.16
C LEU A 47 4.11 3.93 -6.19
N SER A 48 4.11 4.92 -5.29
CA SER A 48 5.18 5.91 -5.21
C SER A 48 6.55 5.29 -4.86
N ALA A 49 6.59 4.29 -3.97
CA ALA A 49 7.83 3.66 -3.53
C ALA A 49 8.66 3.00 -4.66
N PRO A 50 8.08 2.14 -5.53
CA PRO A 50 8.83 1.54 -6.64
C PRO A 50 9.24 2.55 -7.71
N ILE A 51 8.45 3.61 -7.93
CA ILE A 51 8.79 4.69 -8.84
C ILE A 51 10.02 5.46 -8.32
N VAL A 52 10.01 5.83 -7.04
CA VAL A 52 11.14 6.54 -6.40
C VAL A 52 12.40 5.68 -6.43
N TYR A 53 12.29 4.39 -6.09
CA TYR A 53 13.42 3.45 -6.15
C TYR A 53 14.01 3.36 -7.56
N PHE A 54 13.14 3.23 -8.57
CA PHE A 54 13.57 3.19 -9.96
C PHE A 54 14.29 4.47 -10.39
N VAL A 55 13.77 5.65 -10.02
CA VAL A 55 14.39 6.93 -10.36
C VAL A 55 15.79 7.08 -9.74
N ILE A 56 16.00 6.56 -8.54
CA ILE A 56 17.28 6.66 -7.82
C ILE A 56 18.29 5.62 -8.29
N THR A 57 17.86 4.38 -8.51
CA THR A 57 18.75 3.24 -8.78
C THR A 57 18.88 2.90 -10.26
N GLY A 58 17.93 3.32 -11.09
CA GLY A 58 17.82 2.91 -12.49
C GLY A 58 17.33 1.46 -12.68
N ASP A 59 17.01 0.75 -11.59
CA ASP A 59 16.64 -0.66 -11.60
C ASP A 59 15.19 -0.91 -11.17
N VAL A 60 14.56 -1.88 -11.83
CA VAL A 60 13.20 -2.36 -11.50
C VAL A 60 13.32 -3.55 -10.55
N SER A 61 13.19 -3.30 -9.24
CA SER A 61 13.23 -4.37 -8.24
C SER A 61 11.87 -5.06 -8.10
N TRP A 62 11.72 -6.25 -8.68
CA TRP A 62 10.49 -7.04 -8.54
C TRP A 62 10.15 -7.34 -7.07
N LYS A 63 11.15 -7.46 -6.19
CA LYS A 63 10.97 -7.63 -4.75
C LYS A 63 10.27 -6.43 -4.12
N LEU A 64 10.62 -5.21 -4.55
CA LEU A 64 9.98 -3.99 -4.07
C LEU A 64 8.53 -3.91 -4.54
N TYR A 65 8.27 -4.28 -5.79
CA TYR A 65 6.89 -4.41 -6.30
C TYR A 65 6.08 -5.43 -5.48
N ALA A 66 6.65 -6.59 -5.16
CA ALA A 66 5.99 -7.60 -4.35
C ALA A 66 5.71 -7.11 -2.92
N ALA A 67 6.66 -6.40 -2.29
CA ALA A 67 6.49 -5.81 -0.97
C ALA A 67 5.36 -4.76 -0.96
N VAL A 68 5.39 -3.86 -1.94
CA VAL A 68 4.39 -2.80 -2.13
C VAL A 68 3.01 -3.38 -2.39
N LEU A 69 2.91 -4.41 -3.23
CA LEU A 69 1.64 -5.08 -3.54
C LEU A 69 1.07 -5.80 -2.32
N THR A 70 1.94 -6.33 -1.46
CA THR A 70 1.53 -6.91 -0.17
C THR A 70 0.93 -5.82 0.74
N PHE A 71 1.59 -4.68 0.85
CA PHE A 71 1.03 -3.52 1.57
C PHE A 71 -0.29 -3.03 0.98
N PHE A 72 -0.37 -2.96 -0.35
CA PHE A 72 -1.55 -2.49 -1.06
C PHE A 72 -2.76 -3.42 -0.85
N SER A 73 -2.54 -4.73 -0.92
CA SER A 73 -3.60 -5.71 -0.71
C SER A 73 -4.15 -5.66 0.72
N ALA A 74 -3.30 -5.40 1.71
CA ALA A 74 -3.71 -5.27 3.09
C ALA A 74 -4.60 -4.06 3.35
N GLY A 75 -4.30 -2.91 2.73
CA GLY A 75 -5.18 -1.73 2.83
C GLY A 75 -6.53 -1.95 2.13
N ILE A 76 -6.55 -2.62 0.97
CA ILE A 76 -7.82 -3.00 0.32
C ILE A 76 -8.67 -3.89 1.24
N LEU A 77 -8.05 -4.91 1.86
CA LEU A 77 -8.74 -5.79 2.78
C LEU A 77 -9.29 -5.01 3.99
N LYS A 78 -8.50 -4.11 4.58
CA LYS A 78 -8.93 -3.23 5.68
C LYS A 78 -10.15 -2.39 5.29
N VAL A 79 -10.13 -1.76 4.12
CA VAL A 79 -11.26 -0.98 3.59
C VAL A 79 -12.50 -1.86 3.39
N ARG A 80 -12.35 -3.07 2.82
CA ARG A 80 -13.47 -4.00 2.62
C ARG A 80 -14.07 -4.51 3.92
N ILE A 81 -13.25 -4.82 4.93
CA ILE A 81 -13.71 -5.25 6.26
C ILE A 81 -14.58 -4.17 6.89
N ARG A 82 -14.22 -2.90 6.71
CA ARG A 82 -15.00 -1.77 7.25
C ARG A 82 -16.34 -1.60 6.56
N LEU A 83 -16.40 -1.79 5.25
CA LEU A 83 -17.65 -1.70 4.51
C LEU A 83 -18.63 -2.83 4.83
N LYS A 84 -18.15 -4.08 4.85
CA LYS A 84 -19.02 -5.24 4.96
C LYS A 84 -19.19 -5.76 6.39
N LYS A 85 -18.33 -5.35 7.33
CA LYS A 85 -18.30 -5.75 8.77
C LYS A 85 -18.53 -7.25 9.04
N THR A 86 -18.16 -8.13 8.10
CA THR A 86 -18.50 -9.56 8.13
C THR A 86 -17.33 -10.40 8.65
N VAL A 87 -17.63 -11.39 9.49
CA VAL A 87 -16.67 -12.34 10.08
C VAL A 87 -15.73 -13.00 9.05
N PRO A 88 -16.17 -13.46 7.86
CA PRO A 88 -15.25 -14.06 6.88
C PRO A 88 -14.13 -13.12 6.43
N TYR A 89 -14.39 -11.83 6.27
CA TYR A 89 -13.33 -10.88 5.89
C TYR A 89 -12.33 -10.62 7.03
N ARG A 90 -12.76 -10.80 8.29
CA ARG A 90 -11.86 -10.72 9.45
C ARG A 90 -10.90 -11.90 9.49
N ILE A 91 -11.41 -13.11 9.29
CA ILE A 91 -10.59 -14.33 9.19
C ILE A 91 -9.59 -14.18 8.04
N LEU A 92 -10.05 -13.68 6.89
CA LEU A 92 -9.20 -13.42 5.74
C LEU A 92 -8.04 -12.45 6.07
N MET A 93 -8.30 -11.39 6.85
CA MET A 93 -7.27 -10.44 7.28
C MET A 93 -6.25 -11.05 8.22
N VAL A 94 -6.69 -11.88 9.17
CA VAL A 94 -5.79 -12.58 10.10
C VAL A 94 -4.90 -13.55 9.32
N LEU A 95 -5.48 -14.35 8.43
CA LEU A 95 -4.73 -15.24 7.54
C LEU A 95 -3.74 -14.46 6.66
N TYR A 96 -4.16 -13.31 6.15
CA TYR A 96 -3.31 -12.43 5.35
C TYR A 96 -2.12 -11.91 6.17
N CYS A 97 -2.36 -11.39 7.38
CA CYS A 97 -1.31 -10.91 8.27
C CYS A 97 -0.36 -12.03 8.73
N ALA A 98 -0.81 -13.27 8.81
CA ALA A 98 0.05 -14.43 9.10
C ALA A 98 0.85 -14.87 7.86
N ALA A 99 0.27 -14.78 6.67
CA ALA A 99 0.92 -15.17 5.41
C ALA A 99 1.98 -14.15 4.94
N ALA A 100 1.78 -12.85 5.19
CA ALA A 100 2.68 -11.81 4.71
C ALA A 100 4.13 -11.93 5.25
N PRO A 101 4.38 -12.18 6.55
CA PRO A 101 5.73 -12.45 7.06
C PRO A 101 6.38 -13.68 6.44
N PHE A 102 5.60 -14.75 6.25
CA PHE A 102 6.09 -15.98 5.61
C PHE A 102 6.48 -15.73 4.15
N PHE A 103 5.69 -14.96 3.40
CA PHE A 103 6.02 -14.54 2.05
C PHE A 103 7.31 -13.70 2.01
N PHE A 104 7.45 -12.72 2.90
CA PHE A 104 8.67 -11.89 2.98
C PHE A 104 9.91 -12.73 3.29
N TYR A 105 9.78 -13.70 4.19
CA TYR A 105 10.85 -14.66 4.48
C TYR A 105 11.25 -15.48 3.23
N CYS A 106 10.28 -16.07 2.53
CA CYS A 106 10.55 -16.87 1.32
C CYS A 106 11.20 -16.07 0.18
N VAL A 107 10.86 -14.78 0.05
CA VAL A 107 11.38 -13.91 -1.01
C VAL A 107 12.68 -13.20 -0.61
N ASN A 108 13.20 -13.45 0.61
CA ASN A 108 14.34 -12.74 1.19
C ASN A 108 14.14 -11.22 1.14
N ILE A 109 12.98 -10.77 1.64
CA ILE A 109 12.67 -9.37 1.89
C ILE A 109 12.71 -9.17 3.41
N PRO A 110 13.34 -8.10 3.92
CA PRO A 110 13.39 -7.82 5.35
C PRO A 110 11.98 -7.77 5.98
N VAL A 111 11.67 -8.72 6.86
CA VAL A 111 10.36 -8.84 7.53
C VAL A 111 10.04 -7.58 8.36
N ILE A 112 11.07 -6.84 8.79
CA ILE A 112 10.91 -5.58 9.52
C ILE A 112 10.10 -4.53 8.75
N LEU A 113 10.11 -4.61 7.42
CA LEU A 113 9.31 -3.72 6.55
C LEU A 113 7.80 -3.92 6.75
N LEU A 114 7.36 -5.04 7.33
CA LEU A 114 5.97 -5.32 7.66
C LEU A 114 5.53 -4.71 9.00
N LEU A 115 6.41 -4.01 9.72
CA LEU A 115 6.05 -3.39 11.00
C LEU A 115 4.81 -2.45 10.91
N PRO A 116 4.62 -1.63 9.85
CA PRO A 116 3.39 -0.85 9.69
C PRO A 116 2.12 -1.69 9.46
N LEU A 117 2.23 -2.95 9.03
CA LEU A 117 1.10 -3.89 8.94
C LEU A 117 0.62 -4.40 10.30
N SER A 118 1.41 -4.26 11.37
CA SER A 118 1.02 -4.71 12.72
C SER A 118 -0.22 -3.98 13.24
N GLU A 119 -0.44 -2.73 12.86
CA GLU A 119 -1.67 -2.00 13.21
C GLU A 119 -2.91 -2.67 12.63
N ASN A 120 -2.81 -3.35 11.48
CA ASN A 120 -3.96 -4.04 10.89
C ASN A 120 -4.40 -5.21 11.78
N ILE A 121 -3.46 -5.88 12.46
CA ILE A 121 -3.74 -6.95 13.42
C ILE A 121 -4.47 -6.36 14.64
N ILE A 122 -3.95 -5.25 15.17
CA ILE A 122 -4.54 -4.53 16.30
C ILE A 122 -5.97 -4.07 15.96
N SER A 123 -6.19 -3.54 14.76
CA SER A 123 -7.50 -3.08 14.28
C SER A 123 -8.53 -4.21 14.20
N VAL A 124 -8.11 -5.40 13.74
CA VAL A 124 -8.98 -6.58 13.65
C VAL A 124 -9.34 -7.13 15.04
N ILE A 125 -8.38 -7.14 15.97
CA ILE A 125 -8.58 -7.67 17.34
C ILE A 125 -9.44 -6.72 18.18
N LEU A 126 -9.14 -5.42 18.17
CA LEU A 126 -9.78 -4.45 19.07
C LEU A 126 -11.15 -3.95 18.60
N MET A 127 -11.65 -4.40 17.44
CA MET A 127 -12.92 -3.95 16.85
C MET A 127 -13.12 -2.43 16.89
N ARG A 128 -12.06 -1.66 16.62
CA ARG A 128 -12.12 -0.21 16.78
C ARG A 128 -12.94 0.41 15.66
N GLU A 129 -14.06 1.04 16.02
CA GLU A 129 -14.82 1.88 15.09
C GLU A 129 -14.11 3.23 14.90
N GLU A 130 -13.09 3.25 14.03
CA GLU A 130 -12.39 4.48 13.69
C GLU A 130 -13.11 5.23 12.58
N ARG A 131 -13.27 6.55 12.74
CA ARG A 131 -13.78 7.43 11.68
C ARG A 131 -12.85 7.37 10.46
N LEU A 132 -13.42 7.35 9.25
CA LEU A 132 -12.71 7.30 7.95
C LEU A 132 -11.52 8.29 7.88
N ARG A 133 -11.71 9.53 8.32
CA ARG A 133 -10.66 10.58 8.37
C ARG A 133 -9.42 10.17 9.16
N THR A 134 -9.59 9.48 10.29
CA THR A 134 -8.48 8.98 11.12
C THR A 134 -7.66 7.92 10.40
N THR A 135 -8.29 7.21 9.46
CA THR A 135 -7.70 6.07 8.77
C THR A 135 -6.81 6.51 7.63
N GLY A 136 -7.21 7.53 6.88
CA GLY A 136 -6.33 8.15 5.88
C GLY A 136 -4.99 8.57 6.50
N ASN A 137 -5.02 9.23 7.66
CA ASN A 137 -3.81 9.64 8.38
C ASN A 137 -2.97 8.44 8.87
N ILE A 138 -3.61 7.39 9.41
CA ILE A 138 -2.91 6.18 9.84
C ILE A 138 -2.21 5.49 8.67
N GLU A 139 -2.86 5.38 7.51
CA GLU A 139 -2.25 4.80 6.32
C GLU A 139 -1.10 5.66 5.76
N LEU A 140 -1.22 7.00 5.85
CA LEU A 140 -0.13 7.93 5.51
C LEU A 140 1.10 7.71 6.41
N ILE A 141 0.88 7.59 7.73
CA ILE A 141 1.94 7.29 8.70
C ILE A 141 2.59 5.94 8.37
N LYS A 142 1.80 4.92 8.05
CA LYS A 142 2.36 3.60 7.67
C LYS A 142 3.20 3.67 6.41
N GLY A 143 2.75 4.42 5.39
CA GLY A 143 3.52 4.64 4.17
C GLY A 143 4.85 5.34 4.47
N ALA A 144 4.83 6.37 5.32
CA ALA A 144 6.06 7.05 5.75
C ALA A 144 7.00 6.12 6.53
N VAL A 145 6.48 5.33 7.48
CA VAL A 145 7.28 4.36 8.25
C VAL A 145 7.83 3.27 7.32
N PHE A 146 7.05 2.79 6.37
CA PHE A 146 7.51 1.82 5.35
C PHE A 146 8.67 2.39 4.54
N LEU A 147 8.54 3.63 4.04
CA LEU A 147 9.61 4.29 3.29
C LEU A 147 10.88 4.47 4.11
N ILE A 148 10.75 4.88 5.37
CA ILE A 148 11.91 5.01 6.29
C ILE A 148 12.57 3.65 6.50
N LEU A 149 11.79 2.61 6.82
CA LEU A 149 12.32 1.27 7.03
C LEU A 149 12.95 0.71 5.75
N ALA A 150 12.37 0.97 4.58
CA ALA A 150 12.97 0.62 3.30
C ALA A 150 14.30 1.36 3.12
N GLY A 151 14.39 2.65 3.42
CA GLY A 151 15.64 3.40 3.33
C GLY A 151 16.79 2.81 4.18
N PHE A 152 16.50 2.22 5.33
CA PHE A 152 17.52 1.67 6.24
C PHE A 152 17.81 0.18 6.06
N PHE A 153 16.79 -0.62 5.74
CA PHE A 153 16.88 -2.08 5.78
C PHE A 153 16.78 -2.74 4.40
N TRP A 154 16.53 -1.98 3.34
CA TRP A 154 16.49 -2.51 1.97
C TRP A 154 17.91 -2.81 1.48
N GLN A 155 18.19 -4.09 1.23
CA GLN A 155 19.45 -4.62 0.67
C GLN A 155 19.25 -5.10 -0.76
#